data_AF-A0AAD5TQ61-F1
#
_entry.id   AF-A0AAD5TQ61-F1
#
_cell.length_a   1.000
_cell.length_b   1.000
_cell.length_c   1.000
_cell.angle_alpha   90.00
_cell.angle_beta   90.00
_cell.angle_gamma   90.00
#
_symmetry.space_group_name_H-M   'P 1'
#
loop_
_entity.id
_entity.type
_entity.pdbx_description
1 polymer ?
#
loop_
_entity_poly.entity_id
_entity_poly.type
_entity_poly.pdbx_seq_one_letter_code
_entity_poly.pdbx_strand_id
1 'polypeptide(L)'
;MSPAPAENVTPAAAQATTTTTSTPLTATALASLSTEWHALRSKKGHFSGGDHSRDVDGHGGRKHVVMQQLAEHFCPGDKTDKQQQHHAIEILDTMGPPDEIVPKIGASNVGPLQAAGAGAIVEGMPGPVLGGGDGVSEKGVGSGKPYFICYYWRGRHDYLWFEVDETPDENIRGYGWYAAGE
;
A
#
# COMPACT_ATOMS: atom_id res chain seq x y z
N MET A 1 41.82 55.43 18.99
CA MET A 1 41.53 54.55 20.14
C MET A 1 40.43 53.59 19.68
N SER A 2 40.78 52.30 19.55
CA SER A 2 39.99 51.06 19.53
C SER A 2 38.59 50.98 18.87
N PRO A 3 38.15 49.78 18.41
CA PRO A 3 38.88 48.73 17.69
C PRO A 3 38.06 48.12 16.51
N ALA A 4 38.71 47.31 15.66
CA ALA A 4 38.08 46.20 14.91
C ALA A 4 38.33 44.88 15.71
N PRO A 5 37.81 43.68 15.38
CA PRO A 5 36.93 43.25 14.28
C PRO A 5 35.76 42.33 14.76
N ALA A 6 34.86 41.92 13.87
CA ALA A 6 34.02 40.73 14.07
C ALA A 6 33.92 39.95 12.76
N GLU A 7 34.60 38.80 12.75
CA GLU A 7 34.61 37.80 11.70
C GLU A 7 33.25 37.09 11.66
N ASN A 8 32.54 37.18 10.53
CA ASN A 8 31.33 36.42 10.31
C ASN A 8 31.70 35.11 9.60
N VAL A 9 32.05 34.10 10.39
CA VAL A 9 32.26 32.73 9.91
C VAL A 9 30.89 32.12 9.61
N THR A 10 30.59 31.95 8.32
CA THR A 10 29.43 31.19 7.87
C THR A 10 29.79 29.69 7.90
N PRO A 11 29.14 28.83 8.70
CA PRO A 11 29.30 27.40 8.53
C PRO A 11 28.46 26.94 7.32
N ALA A 12 29.14 26.33 6.35
CA ALA A 12 28.54 25.54 5.30
C ALA A 12 27.69 24.43 5.94
N ALA A 13 26.38 24.44 5.66
CA ALA A 13 25.48 23.36 6.03
C ALA A 13 25.86 22.12 5.20
N ALA A 14 26.55 21.20 5.88
CA ALA A 14 26.83 19.86 5.40
C ALA A 14 25.52 19.08 5.17
N GLN A 15 25.57 18.29 4.11
CA GLN A 15 24.59 17.33 3.66
C GLN A 15 24.19 16.36 4.79
N ALA A 16 22.89 16.17 4.97
CA ALA A 16 22.35 14.97 5.60
C ALA A 16 21.58 14.21 4.53
N THR A 17 22.30 13.41 3.75
CA THR A 17 21.73 12.27 3.04
C THR A 17 21.29 11.27 4.10
N THR A 18 19.99 11.25 4.42
CA THR A 18 19.42 10.21 5.27
C THR A 18 19.32 8.93 4.47
N THR A 19 20.32 8.08 4.63
CA THR A 19 20.27 6.66 4.30
C THR A 19 19.18 6.02 5.19
N THR A 20 18.03 5.70 4.64
CA THR A 20 16.97 4.97 5.35
C THR A 20 17.37 3.50 5.45
N THR A 21 18.04 3.15 6.53
CA THR A 21 18.20 1.77 6.98
C THR A 21 16.82 1.26 7.42
N SER A 22 16.14 0.54 6.53
CA SER A 22 14.85 -0.10 6.82
C SER A 22 15.04 -1.15 7.91
N THR A 23 14.63 -0.80 9.13
CA THR A 23 14.61 -1.74 10.28
C THR A 23 13.35 -2.59 10.14
N PRO A 24 13.43 -3.93 10.25
CA PRO A 24 12.24 -4.77 10.17
C PRO A 24 11.25 -4.38 11.28
N LEU A 25 10.01 -4.08 10.89
CA LEU A 25 8.93 -3.77 11.83
C LEU A 25 8.65 -5.01 12.71
N THR A 26 8.58 -4.82 14.02
CA THR A 26 8.21 -5.88 14.95
C THR A 26 6.71 -6.20 14.84
N ALA A 27 6.29 -7.41 15.23
CA ALA A 27 4.88 -7.81 15.19
C ALA A 27 3.95 -6.84 15.96
N THR A 28 4.41 -6.29 17.09
CA THR A 28 3.67 -5.27 17.85
C THR A 28 3.54 -3.96 17.09
N ALA A 29 4.60 -3.54 16.37
CA ALA A 29 4.54 -2.35 15.53
C ALA A 29 3.58 -2.55 14.35
N LEU A 30 3.59 -3.73 13.73
CA LEU A 30 2.66 -4.08 12.66
C LEU A 30 1.20 -4.04 13.12
N ALA A 31 0.88 -4.65 14.27
CA ALA A 31 -0.47 -4.62 14.84
C ALA A 31 -0.94 -3.18 15.16
N SER A 32 -0.02 -2.34 15.62
CA SER A 32 -0.30 -0.91 15.88
C SER A 32 -0.60 -0.15 14.58
N LEU A 33 0.20 -0.39 13.52
CA LEU A 33 -0.01 0.20 12.20
C LEU A 33 -1.32 -0.27 11.55
N SER A 34 -1.65 -1.56 11.68
CA SER A 34 -2.94 -2.11 11.23
C SER A 34 -4.11 -1.41 11.92
N THR A 35 -4.07 -1.33 13.25
CA THR A 35 -5.12 -0.65 14.03
C THR A 35 -5.27 0.80 13.61
N GLU A 36 -4.16 1.51 13.44
CA GLU A 36 -4.15 2.89 13.00
C GLU A 36 -4.68 3.06 11.57
N TRP A 37 -4.28 2.17 10.66
CA TRP A 37 -4.80 2.13 9.29
C TRP A 37 -6.32 2.00 9.29
N HIS A 38 -6.87 1.03 10.03
CA HIS A 38 -8.32 0.85 10.12
C HIS A 38 -9.02 2.10 10.69
N ALA A 39 -8.45 2.72 11.72
CA ALA A 39 -8.97 3.97 12.27
C ALA A 39 -8.97 5.10 11.23
N LEU A 40 -7.88 5.27 10.47
CA LEU A 40 -7.77 6.29 9.42
C LEU A 40 -8.68 6.00 8.22
N ARG A 41 -8.85 4.74 7.84
CA ARG A 41 -9.73 4.33 6.74
C ARG A 41 -11.20 4.57 7.05
N SER A 42 -11.59 4.51 8.33
CA SER A 42 -12.96 4.79 8.77
C SER A 42 -13.32 6.29 8.73
N LYS A 43 -12.34 7.19 8.69
CA LYS A 43 -12.55 8.63 8.60
C LYS A 43 -12.87 9.03 7.16
N LYS A 44 -13.94 9.81 6.98
CA LYS A 44 -14.25 10.42 5.69
C LYS A 44 -13.36 11.63 5.46
N GLY A 45 -12.54 11.59 4.41
CA GLY A 45 -11.83 12.75 3.89
C GLY A 45 -12.65 13.48 2.81
N HIS A 46 -12.09 14.57 2.29
CA HIS A 46 -12.70 15.39 1.25
C HIS A 46 -13.15 14.57 0.03
N PHE A 47 -12.28 13.67 -0.42
CA PHE A 47 -12.52 12.82 -1.60
C PHE A 47 -13.54 11.70 -1.36
N SER A 48 -14.02 11.54 -0.13
CA SER A 48 -15.11 10.63 0.25
C SER A 48 -16.36 11.38 0.73
N GLY A 49 -16.47 12.67 0.39
CA GLY A 49 -17.61 13.53 0.72
C GLY A 49 -17.62 14.03 2.17
N GLY A 50 -16.49 13.97 2.88
CA GLY A 50 -16.29 14.58 4.19
C GLY A 50 -15.61 15.95 4.11
N ASP A 51 -15.27 16.50 5.28
CA ASP A 51 -14.40 17.67 5.37
C ASP A 51 -12.95 17.30 5.02
N HIS A 52 -12.21 18.26 4.48
CA HIS A 52 -10.80 18.06 4.16
C HIS A 52 -9.98 17.85 5.45
N SER A 53 -9.28 16.72 5.51
CA SER A 53 -8.37 16.38 6.61
C SER A 53 -6.98 16.15 6.07
N ARG A 54 -5.99 16.94 6.52
CA ARG A 54 -4.59 16.76 6.09
C ARG A 54 -4.05 15.36 6.39
N ASP A 55 -4.50 14.72 7.45
CA ASP A 55 -4.04 13.39 7.83
C ASP A 55 -4.58 12.28 6.92
N VAL A 56 -5.77 12.50 6.32
CA VAL A 56 -6.45 11.52 5.46
C VAL A 56 -6.20 11.85 3.98
N ASP A 57 -6.30 13.12 3.61
CA ASP A 57 -6.27 13.65 2.25
C ASP A 57 -4.96 14.34 1.86
N GLY A 58 -4.01 14.56 2.79
CA GLY A 58 -2.79 15.32 2.49
C GLY A 58 -1.63 14.41 2.08
N HIS A 59 -0.86 14.78 1.05
CA HIS A 59 0.36 14.05 0.69
C HIS A 59 1.37 14.07 1.84
N GLY A 60 1.94 12.90 2.16
CA GLY A 60 2.73 12.72 3.39
C GLY A 60 1.90 12.79 4.69
N GLY A 61 0.58 12.86 4.61
CA GLY A 61 -0.33 12.77 5.75
C GLY A 61 -0.31 11.38 6.38
N ARG A 62 -0.92 11.24 7.57
CA ARG A 62 -0.78 10.02 8.36
C ARG A 62 -1.28 8.77 7.64
N LYS A 63 -2.41 8.85 6.91
CA LYS A 63 -2.94 7.72 6.13
C LYS A 63 -1.95 7.26 5.05
N HIS A 64 -1.35 8.20 4.32
CA HIS A 64 -0.32 7.91 3.31
C HIS A 64 0.90 7.23 3.92
N VAL A 65 1.43 7.79 5.01
CA VAL A 65 2.61 7.26 5.69
C VAL A 65 2.36 5.86 6.24
N VAL A 66 1.20 5.61 6.85
CA VAL A 66 0.85 4.28 7.37
C VAL A 66 0.71 3.27 6.24
N MET A 67 0.06 3.63 5.12
CA MET A 67 -0.02 2.76 3.94
C MET A 67 1.36 2.42 3.37
N GLN A 68 2.25 3.42 3.26
CA GLN A 68 3.62 3.21 2.79
C GLN A 68 4.39 2.27 3.72
N GLN A 69 4.30 2.47 5.04
CA GLN A 69 4.97 1.62 6.02
C GLN A 69 4.46 0.18 5.99
N LEU A 70 3.15 -0.02 5.83
CA LEU A 70 2.56 -1.34 5.65
C LEU A 70 3.06 -1.98 4.34
N ALA A 71 3.12 -1.22 3.25
CA ALA A 71 3.59 -1.73 1.97
C ALA A 71 5.07 -2.17 2.00
N GLU A 72 5.92 -1.34 2.62
CA GLU A 72 7.33 -1.66 2.85
C GLU A 72 7.53 -2.89 3.73
N HIS A 73 6.61 -3.14 4.67
CA HIS A 73 6.62 -4.35 5.47
C HIS A 73 6.37 -5.60 4.63
N PHE A 74 5.30 -5.58 3.83
CA PHE A 74 4.90 -6.74 3.02
C PHE A 74 5.80 -7.00 1.82
N CYS A 75 6.53 -5.97 1.37
CA CYS A 75 7.43 -6.09 0.24
C CYS A 75 8.66 -5.21 0.49
N PRO A 76 9.59 -5.66 1.35
CA PRO A 76 10.86 -4.97 1.51
C PRO A 76 11.56 -4.98 0.14
N GLY A 77 11.99 -3.82 -0.33
CA GLY A 77 12.45 -3.61 -1.71
C GLY A 77 13.63 -4.48 -2.18
N ASP A 78 14.23 -5.25 -1.29
CA ASP A 78 15.24 -6.24 -1.59
C ASP A 78 14.58 -7.58 -1.98
N LYS A 79 14.27 -7.72 -3.27
CA LYS A 79 13.61 -8.90 -3.88
C LYS A 79 14.46 -10.19 -3.85
N THR A 80 15.58 -10.16 -3.13
CA THR A 80 16.67 -11.14 -3.26
C THR A 80 16.51 -12.32 -2.31
N ASP A 81 15.79 -12.16 -1.21
CA ASP A 81 15.48 -13.25 -0.28
C ASP A 81 14.06 -13.77 -0.46
N LYS A 82 13.94 -14.92 -1.15
CA LYS A 82 12.69 -15.69 -1.29
C LYS A 82 12.08 -16.11 0.06
N GLN A 83 12.80 -15.93 1.18
CA GLN A 83 12.36 -16.30 2.52
C GLN A 83 11.46 -15.26 3.22
N GLN A 84 11.36 -14.04 2.69
CA GLN A 84 10.46 -13.00 3.24
C GLN A 84 9.35 -12.63 2.25
N GLN A 85 8.86 -13.61 1.49
CA GLN A 85 7.68 -13.42 0.65
C GLN A 85 6.44 -13.46 1.54
N HIS A 86 5.78 -12.31 1.66
CA HIS A 86 4.47 -12.23 2.28
C HIS A 86 3.40 -12.72 1.30
N HIS A 87 2.36 -13.34 1.84
CA HIS A 87 1.23 -13.85 1.06
C HIS A 87 0.10 -12.82 1.03
N ALA A 88 -0.75 -12.87 0.00
CA ALA A 88 -1.90 -11.98 -0.13
C ALA A 88 -2.81 -12.00 1.12
N ILE A 89 -3.01 -13.17 1.73
CA ILE A 89 -3.82 -13.31 2.95
C ILE A 89 -3.31 -12.47 4.12
N GLU A 90 -1.99 -12.30 4.27
CA GLU A 90 -1.41 -11.52 5.37
C GLU A 90 -1.70 -10.03 5.22
N ILE A 91 -1.72 -9.54 3.97
CA ILE A 91 -2.16 -8.17 3.65
C ILE A 91 -3.64 -8.02 4.00
N LEU A 92 -4.48 -8.99 3.63
CA LEU A 92 -5.91 -8.95 3.89
C LEU A 92 -6.23 -8.99 5.40
N ASP A 93 -5.50 -9.79 6.17
CA ASP A 93 -5.64 -9.85 7.63
C ASP A 93 -5.20 -8.54 8.30
N THR A 94 -4.16 -7.89 7.77
CA THR A 94 -3.58 -6.68 8.39
C THR A 94 -4.28 -5.40 7.95
N MET A 95 -4.67 -5.29 6.67
CA MET A 95 -5.24 -4.08 6.07
C MET A 95 -6.76 -4.18 5.87
N GLY A 96 -7.34 -5.36 6.09
CA GLY A 96 -8.73 -5.66 5.78
C GLY A 96 -8.99 -5.86 4.28
N PRO A 97 -10.27 -5.94 3.88
CA PRO A 97 -10.63 -6.15 2.49
C PRO A 97 -10.11 -4.99 1.62
N PRO A 98 -9.63 -5.29 0.39
CA PRO A 98 -9.23 -4.26 -0.54
C PRO A 98 -10.43 -3.48 -1.05
N ASP A 99 -10.17 -2.28 -1.55
CA ASP A 99 -11.21 -1.50 -2.21
C ASP A 99 -11.51 -2.05 -3.61
N GLU A 100 -10.49 -2.56 -4.31
CA GLU A 100 -10.64 -3.16 -5.63
C GLU A 100 -9.61 -4.28 -5.86
N ILE A 101 -10.01 -5.34 -6.53
CA ILE A 101 -9.11 -6.40 -7.01
C ILE A 101 -9.11 -6.32 -8.53
N VAL A 102 -7.93 -6.30 -9.16
CA VAL A 102 -7.83 -6.07 -10.60
C VAL A 102 -7.00 -7.19 -11.24
N PRO A 103 -7.57 -7.97 -12.18
CA PRO A 103 -6.78 -8.95 -12.92
C PRO A 103 -5.65 -8.26 -13.70
N LYS A 104 -4.44 -8.83 -13.71
CA LYS A 104 -3.34 -8.31 -14.53
C LYS A 104 -3.56 -8.69 -15.99
N ILE A 105 -4.29 -7.86 -16.73
CA ILE A 105 -4.59 -8.06 -18.16
C ILE A 105 -3.56 -7.30 -19.01
N GLY A 106 -2.51 -8.00 -19.43
CA GLY A 106 -1.46 -7.43 -20.28
C GLY A 106 -0.55 -6.41 -19.57
N ALA A 107 0.65 -6.19 -20.09
CA ALA A 107 1.57 -5.19 -19.56
C ALA A 107 1.13 -3.79 -20.02
N SER A 108 0.30 -3.13 -19.22
CA SER A 108 -0.07 -1.72 -19.43
C SER A 108 0.81 -0.82 -18.58
N ASN A 109 1.36 0.24 -19.19
CA ASN A 109 2.14 1.29 -18.50
C ASN A 109 1.27 2.27 -17.69
N VAL A 110 -0.01 1.95 -17.51
CA VAL A 110 -0.98 2.72 -16.72
C VAL A 110 -1.34 1.89 -15.49
N GLY A 111 -1.60 2.53 -14.34
CA GLY A 111 -1.85 1.83 -13.07
C GLY A 111 -2.99 0.80 -13.19
N PRO A 112 -3.04 -0.21 -12.31
CA PRO A 112 -3.86 -1.40 -12.52
C PRO A 112 -5.35 -1.09 -12.76
N LEU A 113 -5.95 -0.15 -12.02
CA LEU A 113 -7.34 0.26 -12.26
C LEU A 113 -7.54 0.91 -13.63
N GLN A 114 -6.58 1.71 -14.10
CA GLN A 114 -6.67 2.38 -15.39
C GLN A 114 -6.44 1.39 -16.54
N ALA A 115 -5.55 0.42 -16.36
CA ALA A 115 -5.28 -0.65 -17.32
C ALA A 115 -6.50 -1.56 -17.54
N ALA A 116 -7.26 -1.84 -16.48
CA ALA A 116 -8.38 -2.75 -16.55
C ALA A 116 -9.72 -2.07 -16.96
N GLY A 117 -9.72 -0.74 -17.10
CA GLY A 117 -10.88 0.05 -17.49
C GLY A 117 -11.92 0.23 -16.37
N ALA A 118 -12.79 1.23 -16.50
CA ALA A 118 -13.89 1.44 -15.56
C ALA A 118 -14.86 0.24 -15.63
N GLY A 119 -14.82 -0.64 -14.62
CA GLY A 119 -15.63 -1.86 -14.58
C GLY A 119 -14.84 -3.17 -14.52
N ALA A 120 -13.52 -3.10 -14.30
CA ALA A 120 -12.72 -4.28 -13.95
C ALA A 120 -13.32 -5.01 -12.75
N ILE A 121 -13.96 -6.14 -13.05
CA ILE A 121 -14.67 -7.10 -12.18
C ILE A 121 -15.94 -6.62 -11.45
N VAL A 122 -16.93 -6.10 -12.20
CA VAL A 122 -18.35 -6.21 -11.76
C VAL A 122 -19.04 -7.47 -12.32
N GLU A 123 -18.36 -8.27 -13.15
CA GLU A 123 -18.94 -9.47 -13.75
C GLU A 123 -18.44 -10.75 -13.06
N GLY A 124 -19.13 -11.15 -11.98
CA GLY A 124 -19.14 -12.52 -11.48
C GLY A 124 -18.27 -12.80 -10.25
N MET A 125 -18.63 -12.27 -9.08
CA MET A 125 -18.25 -12.90 -7.81
C MET A 125 -19.30 -13.95 -7.42
N PRO A 126 -19.03 -15.26 -7.52
CA PRO A 126 -19.45 -16.17 -6.47
C PRO A 126 -18.58 -15.82 -5.24
N GLY A 127 -19.17 -15.09 -4.29
CA GLY A 127 -18.58 -15.04 -2.95
C GLY A 127 -18.45 -16.46 -2.37
N PRO A 128 -17.64 -16.68 -1.33
CA PRO A 128 -17.73 -17.92 -0.57
C PRO A 128 -19.17 -18.07 -0.07
N VAL A 129 -19.87 -19.08 -0.57
CA VAL A 129 -21.18 -19.48 -0.06
C VAL A 129 -20.91 -20.10 1.31
N LEU A 130 -21.13 -19.35 2.39
CA LEU A 130 -21.31 -19.93 3.72
C LEU A 130 -22.65 -20.68 3.71
N GLY A 131 -22.68 -21.89 3.13
CA GLY A 131 -23.91 -22.63 2.93
C GLY A 131 -23.71 -24.00 2.29
N GLY A 132 -23.15 -24.94 3.07
CA GLY A 132 -23.48 -26.36 3.07
C GLY A 132 -23.14 -27.21 1.82
N GLY A 133 -22.05 -27.96 1.88
CA GLY A 133 -21.82 -29.14 1.03
C GLY A 133 -20.35 -29.39 0.73
N ASP A 134 -19.81 -30.46 1.30
CA ASP A 134 -18.51 -31.11 1.08
C ASP A 134 -17.58 -30.54 -0.02
N GLY A 135 -16.42 -30.04 0.41
CA GLY A 135 -15.26 -29.78 -0.45
C GLY A 135 -14.65 -28.40 -0.26
N VAL A 136 -13.94 -28.19 0.84
CA VAL A 136 -13.16 -26.97 1.09
C VAL A 136 -12.05 -26.88 0.04
N SER A 137 -12.13 -25.90 -0.88
CA SER A 137 -10.98 -25.45 -1.67
C SER A 137 -10.43 -24.17 -1.05
N GLU A 138 -9.28 -24.31 -0.41
CA GLU A 138 -8.46 -23.26 0.20
C GLU A 138 -7.73 -22.38 -0.85
N LYS A 139 -8.34 -22.13 -2.01
CA LYS A 139 -7.71 -21.34 -3.08
C LYS A 139 -8.28 -19.93 -3.11
N GLY A 140 -7.38 -18.97 -2.96
CA GLY A 140 -7.66 -17.55 -3.05
C GLY A 140 -8.22 -17.10 -4.40
N VAL A 141 -8.57 -15.83 -4.45
CA VAL A 141 -9.48 -15.21 -5.42
C VAL A 141 -8.89 -15.16 -6.85
N GLY A 142 -7.62 -15.52 -7.04
CA GLY A 142 -6.97 -15.63 -8.35
C GLY A 142 -7.01 -17.02 -8.97
N SER A 143 -7.77 -17.21 -10.04
CA SER A 143 -7.70 -18.41 -10.88
C SER A 143 -6.38 -18.47 -11.69
N GLY A 144 -5.26 -18.75 -11.02
CA GLY A 144 -3.97 -19.04 -11.66
C GLY A 144 -3.44 -17.96 -12.61
N LYS A 145 -3.83 -16.71 -12.41
CA LYS A 145 -3.37 -15.53 -13.15
C LYS A 145 -2.97 -14.46 -12.17
N PRO A 146 -1.92 -13.67 -12.45
CA PRO A 146 -1.53 -12.58 -11.57
C PRO A 146 -2.64 -11.54 -11.51
N TYR A 147 -2.78 -10.90 -10.36
CA TYR A 147 -3.77 -9.85 -10.11
C TYR A 147 -3.20 -8.80 -9.17
N PHE A 148 -3.93 -7.69 -9.03
CA PHE A 148 -3.56 -6.60 -8.15
C PHE A 148 -4.61 -6.42 -7.06
N ILE A 149 -4.16 -6.17 -5.85
CA ILE A 149 -4.99 -5.79 -4.71
C ILE A 149 -4.79 -4.29 -4.50
N CYS A 150 -5.87 -3.50 -4.52
CA CYS A 150 -5.80 -2.05 -4.47
C CYS A 150 -6.48 -1.48 -3.21
N TYR A 151 -5.80 -0.54 -2.55
CA TYR A 151 -6.28 0.20 -1.40
C TYR A 151 -6.30 1.69 -1.70
N TYR A 152 -7.47 2.32 -1.59
CA TYR A 152 -7.67 3.72 -1.92
C TYR A 152 -7.18 4.63 -0.81
N TRP A 153 -6.43 5.64 -1.22
CA TRP A 153 -6.04 6.73 -0.34
C TRP A 153 -7.06 7.87 -0.39
N ARG A 154 -7.29 8.45 -1.58
CA ARG A 154 -8.21 9.58 -1.82
C ARG A 154 -9.22 9.28 -2.93
N GLY A 155 -9.88 8.14 -2.80
CA GLY A 155 -10.76 7.60 -3.84
C GLY A 155 -9.98 6.87 -4.94
N ARG A 156 -10.62 6.66 -6.10
CA ARG A 156 -10.07 5.83 -7.19
C ARG A 156 -8.89 6.50 -7.94
N HIS A 157 -8.60 7.76 -7.65
CA HIS A 157 -7.55 8.53 -8.31
C HIS A 157 -6.17 8.24 -7.70
N ASP A 158 -6.07 8.12 -6.38
CA ASP A 158 -4.83 7.89 -5.66
C ASP A 158 -4.93 6.62 -4.81
N TYR A 159 -4.14 5.62 -5.14
CA TYR A 159 -4.21 4.32 -4.47
C TYR A 159 -2.86 3.60 -4.43
N LEU A 160 -2.73 2.77 -3.42
CA LEU A 160 -1.66 1.79 -3.27
C LEU A 160 -2.13 0.47 -3.90
N TRP A 161 -1.28 -0.16 -4.68
CA TRP A 161 -1.55 -1.49 -5.23
C TRP A 161 -0.45 -2.47 -4.83
N PHE A 162 -0.83 -3.73 -4.67
CA PHE A 162 0.05 -4.89 -4.49
C PHE A 162 -0.12 -5.84 -5.68
N GLU A 163 0.99 -6.28 -6.28
CA GLU A 163 0.97 -7.33 -7.30
C GLU A 163 1.02 -8.70 -6.64
N VAL A 164 -0.02 -9.49 -6.86
CA VAL A 164 -0.11 -10.89 -6.47
C VAL A 164 0.22 -11.75 -7.68
N ASP A 165 1.05 -12.76 -7.49
CA ASP A 165 1.39 -13.68 -8.56
C ASP A 165 0.34 -14.78 -8.80
N GLU A 166 0.62 -15.61 -9.80
CA GLU A 166 -0.26 -16.71 -10.20
C GLU A 166 -0.02 -18.01 -9.41
N THR A 167 0.86 -17.98 -8.40
CA THR A 167 1.15 -19.19 -7.61
C THR A 167 -0.04 -19.52 -6.71
N PRO A 168 -0.24 -20.80 -6.35
CA PRO A 168 -1.30 -21.19 -5.42
C PRO A 168 -1.19 -20.50 -4.06
N ASP A 169 0.02 -20.09 -3.67
CA ASP A 169 0.33 -19.43 -2.41
C ASP A 169 0.08 -17.91 -2.46
N GLU A 170 -0.28 -17.36 -3.64
CA GLU A 170 -0.63 -15.96 -3.86
C GLU A 170 0.43 -15.00 -3.29
N ASN A 171 1.68 -15.17 -3.74
CA ASN A 171 2.81 -14.42 -3.25
C ASN A 171 2.78 -12.97 -3.74
N ILE A 172 3.16 -12.04 -2.85
CA ILE A 172 3.30 -10.63 -3.20
C ILE A 172 4.63 -10.40 -3.94
N ARG A 173 4.53 -9.95 -5.20
CA ARG A 173 5.70 -9.67 -6.06
C ARG A 173 6.21 -8.24 -5.96
N GLY A 174 5.35 -7.33 -5.54
CA GLY A 174 5.65 -5.92 -5.55
C GLY A 174 4.47 -5.09 -5.07
N TYR A 175 4.74 -3.81 -4.86
CA TYR A 175 3.72 -2.81 -4.64
C TYR A 175 4.10 -1.53 -5.39
N GLY A 176 3.16 -0.61 -5.48
CA GLY A 176 3.43 0.73 -5.94
C GLY A 176 2.26 1.66 -5.72
N TRP A 177 2.50 2.93 -5.99
CA TRP A 177 1.47 3.95 -5.96
C TRP A 177 1.01 4.28 -7.36
N TYR A 178 -0.28 4.55 -7.49
CA TYR A 178 -0.82 5.23 -8.65
C TYR A 178 -1.23 6.65 -8.26
N ALA A 179 -0.76 7.61 -9.07
CA ALA A 179 -1.02 9.05 -8.98
C ALA A 179 -0.76 9.73 -7.61
N ALA A 180 -0.07 9.08 -6.67
CA ALA A 180 0.26 9.63 -5.34
C ALA A 180 1.28 10.79 -5.34
N GLY A 181 1.34 11.61 -6.39
CA GLY A 181 2.13 12.83 -6.43
C GLY A 181 1.49 13.99 -5.65
N GLU A 182 2.26 15.06 -5.44
CA GLU A 182 1.74 16.36 -4.95
C GLU A 182 0.85 17.06 -5.98
#